data_AF-A0A7J8RAS9-F1
#
_entry.id   AF-A0A7J8RAS9-F1
#
_cell.length_a   1.000
_cell.length_b   1.000
_cell.length_c   1.000
_cell.angle_alpha   90.00
_cell.angle_beta   90.00
_cell.angle_gamma   90.00
#
_symmetry.space_group_name_H-M   'P 1'
#
loop_
_entity.id
_entity.type
_entity.pdbx_description
1 polymer ?
#
loop_
_entity_poly.entity_id
_entity_poly.type
_entity_poly.pdbx_seq_one_letter_code
_entity_poly.pdbx_strand_id
1 'polypeptide(L)'
;MIIILSTGHISGAHLNPSLTIAFAACRHFPWTQVPAYIAAQVSASICASFALKGVFHPFMSGGVTVPSVSHGQAFALEFLITFNLLFVVTAVATDTRAVGELAGIAVGATVMLNILVAGPSSGGSMNPVRTLGPAVAAGNYRALWIYLIAPTLGAVIGSATYTLVKLREDEVDAPRQVRSFRR
;
A
#
# COMPACT_ATOMS: atom_id res chain seq x y z
N MET A 1 5.13 6.67 7.33
CA MET A 1 5.19 8.14 7.52
C MET A 1 6.58 8.69 7.22
N ILE A 2 7.58 8.52 8.09
CA ILE A 2 8.90 9.18 7.95
C ILE A 2 9.55 8.89 6.59
N ILE A 3 9.70 7.62 6.21
CA ILE A 3 10.30 7.27 4.92
C ILE A 3 9.50 7.82 3.73
N ILE A 4 8.17 7.92 3.83
CA ILE A 4 7.33 8.49 2.76
C ILE A 4 7.63 9.99 2.63
N LEU A 5 7.69 10.74 3.73
CA LEU A 5 8.02 12.16 3.71
C LEU A 5 9.45 12.40 3.22
N SER A 6 10.40 11.53 3.59
CA SER A 6 11.82 11.67 3.21
C SER A 6 12.12 11.26 1.77
N THR A 7 11.42 10.26 1.21
CA THR A 7 11.77 9.66 -0.09
C THR A 7 10.65 9.70 -1.12
N GLY A 8 9.48 10.26 -0.78
CA GLY A 8 8.33 10.39 -1.66
C GLY A 8 8.64 11.19 -2.92
N HIS A 9 9.38 12.30 -2.79
CA HIS A 9 9.80 13.12 -3.93
C HIS A 9 10.85 12.44 -4.83
N ILE A 10 11.54 11.39 -4.35
CA ILE A 10 12.56 10.67 -5.12
C ILE A 10 11.92 9.57 -5.98
N SER A 11 10.98 8.81 -5.40
CA SER A 11 10.49 7.56 -5.99
C SER A 11 8.97 7.35 -5.94
N GLY A 12 8.24 8.23 -5.25
CA GLY A 12 6.86 8.00 -4.86
C GLY A 12 6.71 7.16 -3.58
N ALA A 13 7.82 6.61 -3.06
CA ALA A 13 7.88 5.87 -1.79
C ALA A 13 6.80 4.78 -1.64
N HIS A 14 6.61 3.95 -2.68
CA HIS A 14 5.61 2.87 -2.65
C HIS A 14 5.83 1.90 -1.49
N LEU A 15 7.09 1.46 -1.29
CA LEU A 15 7.53 0.57 -0.19
C LEU A 15 6.72 -0.74 -0.04
N ASN A 16 5.89 -1.07 -1.02
CA ASN A 16 4.88 -2.13 -0.98
C ASN A 16 4.58 -2.60 -2.41
N PRO A 17 4.77 -3.89 -2.74
CA PRO A 17 4.44 -4.43 -4.05
C PRO A 17 2.97 -4.30 -4.39
N SER A 18 2.06 -4.53 -3.42
CA SER A 18 0.62 -4.44 -3.67
C SER A 18 0.23 -3.01 -4.06
N LEU A 19 0.83 -2.00 -3.43
CA LEU A 19 0.65 -0.60 -3.82
C LEU A 19 1.21 -0.34 -5.22
N THR A 20 2.43 -0.83 -5.50
CA THR A 20 3.10 -0.65 -6.80
C THR A 20 2.26 -1.27 -7.94
N ILE A 21 1.70 -2.46 -7.72
CA ILE A 21 0.83 -3.15 -8.66
C ILE A 21 -0.49 -2.40 -8.83
N ALA A 22 -1.12 -1.95 -7.74
CA ALA A 22 -2.36 -1.20 -7.80
C ALA A 22 -2.20 0.12 -8.57
N PHE A 23 -1.11 0.86 -8.33
CA PHE A 23 -0.82 2.07 -9.07
C PHE A 23 -0.55 1.80 -10.54
N ALA A 24 0.11 0.69 -10.89
CA ALA A 24 0.29 0.31 -12.29
C ALA A 24 -1.04 -0.08 -12.96
N ALA A 25 -1.90 -0.82 -12.24
CA ALA A 25 -3.23 -1.21 -12.71
C ALA A 25 -4.15 0.01 -12.95
N CYS A 26 -4.09 1.01 -12.06
CA CYS A 26 -4.82 2.27 -12.19
C CYS A 26 -4.09 3.33 -13.05
N ARG A 27 -3.05 2.95 -13.79
CA ARG A 27 -2.29 3.83 -14.71
C ARG A 27 -1.59 5.03 -14.04
N HIS A 28 -1.33 4.95 -12.74
CA HIS A 28 -0.54 5.93 -12.00
C HIS A 28 0.96 5.58 -11.95
N PHE A 29 1.36 4.40 -12.41
CA PHE A 29 2.77 3.97 -12.47
C PHE A 29 3.05 3.09 -13.71
N PRO A 30 4.18 3.26 -14.42
CA PRO A 30 4.46 2.48 -15.62
C PRO A 30 4.77 1.01 -15.31
N TRP A 31 4.07 0.10 -15.97
CA TRP A 31 4.25 -1.36 -15.82
C TRP A 31 5.69 -1.83 -16.06
N THR A 32 6.44 -1.15 -16.93
CA THR A 32 7.84 -1.48 -17.22
C THR A 32 8.76 -1.28 -16.03
N GLN A 33 8.42 -0.39 -15.09
CA GLN A 33 9.23 -0.15 -13.88
C GLN A 33 8.84 -1.06 -12.72
N VAL A 34 7.67 -1.69 -12.75
CA VAL A 34 7.13 -2.53 -11.66
C VAL A 34 8.11 -3.64 -11.23
N PRO A 35 8.72 -4.43 -12.16
CA PRO A 35 9.62 -5.51 -11.75
C PRO A 35 10.84 -5.01 -10.96
N ALA A 36 11.49 -3.94 -11.44
CA ALA A 36 12.65 -3.37 -10.77
C ALA A 36 12.28 -2.78 -9.40
N TYR A 37 11.12 -2.12 -9.32
CA TYR A 37 10.64 -1.53 -8.07
C TYR A 37 10.31 -2.59 -7.02
N ILE A 38 9.65 -3.68 -7.41
CA ILE A 38 9.36 -4.82 -6.52
C ILE A 38 10.66 -5.54 -6.11
N ALA A 39 11.60 -5.73 -7.03
CA ALA A 39 12.89 -6.34 -6.70
C ALA A 39 13.66 -5.53 -5.64
N ALA A 40 13.65 -4.20 -5.75
CA ALA A 40 14.23 -3.30 -4.75
C ALA A 40 13.51 -3.44 -3.39
N GLN A 41 12.18 -3.47 -3.38
CA GLN A 41 11.38 -3.64 -2.16
C GLN A 41 11.64 -4.99 -1.46
N VAL A 42 11.71 -6.08 -2.23
CA VAL A 42 12.02 -7.42 -1.71
C VAL A 42 13.41 -7.45 -1.10
N SER A 43 14.41 -6.94 -1.83
CA SER A 43 15.80 -6.91 -1.39
C SER A 43 15.95 -6.09 -0.10
N ALA A 44 15.37 -4.90 -0.07
CA ALA A 44 15.39 -4.03 1.11
C ALA A 44 14.75 -4.69 2.33
N SER A 45 13.61 -5.38 2.15
CA SER A 45 12.94 -6.08 3.26
C SER A 45 13.78 -7.23 3.81
N ILE A 46 14.38 -8.05 2.95
CA ILE A 46 15.26 -9.14 3.37
C ILE A 46 16.47 -8.59 4.13
N CYS A 47 17.16 -7.58 3.58
CA CYS A 47 18.28 -6.92 4.24
C CYS A 47 17.90 -6.35 5.61
N ALA A 48 16.78 -5.62 5.70
CA ALA A 48 16.30 -5.06 6.96
C ALA A 48 15.98 -6.15 7.99
N SER A 49 15.40 -7.26 7.56
CA SER A 49 15.03 -8.38 8.44
C SER A 49 16.25 -9.12 8.98
N PHE A 50 17.29 -9.35 8.17
CA PHE A 50 18.54 -9.94 8.63
C PHE A 50 19.36 -8.98 9.50
N ALA A 51 19.36 -7.68 9.20
CA ALA A 51 19.96 -6.68 10.08
C ALA A 51 19.30 -6.70 11.47
N LEU A 52 17.96 -6.75 11.51
CA LEU A 52 17.21 -6.87 12.78
C LEU A 52 17.55 -8.16 13.52
N LYS A 53 17.64 -9.30 12.80
CA LYS A 53 18.06 -10.59 13.36
C LYS A 53 19.44 -10.52 14.02
N GLY A 54 20.40 -9.83 13.39
CA GLY A 54 21.73 -9.64 13.95
C GLY A 54 21.73 -8.79 15.23
N VAL A 55 20.96 -7.69 15.24
CA VAL A 55 20.87 -6.77 16.39
C VAL A 55 20.20 -7.41 17.61
N PHE A 56 19.15 -8.21 17.40
CA PHE A 56 18.31 -8.74 18.49
C PHE A 56 18.60 -10.21 18.85
N HIS A 57 19.72 -10.78 18.38
CA HIS A 57 20.10 -12.16 18.68
C HIS A 57 20.18 -12.41 20.21
N PRO A 58 19.61 -13.50 20.76
CA PRO A 58 18.99 -14.65 20.08
C PRO A 58 17.46 -14.55 19.84
N PHE A 59 16.81 -13.43 20.19
CA PHE A 59 15.36 -13.30 20.14
C PHE A 59 14.87 -13.04 18.71
N MET A 60 14.11 -13.99 18.14
CA MET A 60 13.63 -13.97 16.75
C MET A 60 12.10 -14.07 16.62
N SER A 61 11.34 -13.45 17.55
CA SER A 61 9.88 -13.37 17.40
C SER A 61 9.38 -12.05 16.79
N GLY A 62 10.27 -11.07 16.61
CA GLY A 62 9.89 -9.75 16.07
C GLY A 62 9.58 -9.79 14.58
N GLY A 63 8.40 -9.31 14.20
CA GLY A 63 8.08 -8.95 12.81
C GLY A 63 7.52 -10.05 11.91
N VAL A 64 7.61 -11.33 12.26
CA VAL A 64 6.97 -12.42 11.51
C VAL A 64 5.45 -12.29 11.59
N THR A 65 4.78 -12.38 10.44
CA THR A 65 3.32 -12.27 10.36
C THR A 65 2.71 -13.67 10.32
N VAL A 66 2.04 -14.09 11.40
CA VAL A 66 1.34 -15.36 11.47
C VAL A 66 -0.07 -15.09 12.00
N PRO A 67 -1.13 -15.62 11.35
CA PRO A 67 -2.49 -15.38 11.81
C PRO A 67 -2.77 -16.15 13.10
N SER A 68 -3.44 -15.49 14.05
CA SER A 68 -3.98 -16.10 15.27
C SER A 68 -5.43 -16.58 15.11
N VAL A 69 -6.08 -16.18 14.01
CA VAL A 69 -7.45 -16.54 13.62
C VAL A 69 -7.47 -17.49 12.42
N SER A 70 -8.66 -17.92 11.99
CA SER A 70 -8.78 -18.79 10.80
C SER A 70 -8.23 -18.12 9.54
N HIS A 71 -7.79 -18.92 8.57
CA HIS A 71 -7.25 -18.39 7.31
C HIS A 71 -8.25 -17.50 6.56
N GLY A 72 -9.55 -17.84 6.58
CA GLY A 72 -10.59 -17.02 5.96
C GLY A 72 -10.73 -15.65 6.63
N GLN A 73 -10.71 -15.60 7.97
CA GLN A 73 -10.74 -14.34 8.72
C GLN A 73 -9.49 -13.51 8.48
N ALA A 74 -8.30 -14.12 8.50
CA ALA A 74 -7.05 -13.43 8.24
C ALA A 74 -7.01 -12.85 6.81
N PHE A 75 -7.47 -13.62 5.83
CA PHE A 75 -7.59 -13.17 4.45
C PHE A 75 -8.53 -11.97 4.32
N ALA A 76 -9.73 -12.06 4.90
CA ALA A 76 -10.71 -10.97 4.86
C ALA A 76 -10.17 -9.71 5.54
N LEU A 77 -9.52 -9.85 6.70
CA LEU A 77 -8.90 -8.72 7.41
C LEU A 77 -7.81 -8.08 6.56
N GLU A 78 -6.83 -8.85 6.08
CA GLU A 78 -5.74 -8.33 5.23
C GLU A 78 -6.25 -7.66 3.96
N PHE A 79 -7.30 -8.21 3.35
CA PHE A 79 -7.98 -7.61 2.22
C PHE A 79 -8.57 -6.23 2.59
N LEU A 80 -9.38 -6.15 3.65
CA LEU A 80 -10.09 -4.93 4.05
C LEU A 80 -9.13 -3.81 4.49
N ILE A 81 -8.12 -4.14 5.30
CA ILE A 81 -7.15 -3.14 5.74
C ILE A 81 -6.29 -2.63 4.58
N THR A 82 -5.95 -3.50 3.62
CA THR A 82 -5.18 -3.07 2.45
C THR A 82 -6.03 -2.28 1.47
N PHE A 83 -7.30 -2.63 1.32
CA PHE A 83 -8.29 -1.82 0.62
C PHE A 83 -8.37 -0.41 1.21
N ASN A 84 -8.52 -0.29 2.52
CA ASN A 84 -8.58 1.00 3.20
C ASN A 84 -7.28 1.80 2.99
N LEU A 85 -6.13 1.15 3.14
CA LEU A 85 -4.83 1.77 2.90
C LEU A 85 -4.73 2.32 1.47
N LEU A 86 -5.06 1.52 0.46
CA LEU A 86 -4.89 1.94 -0.92
C LEU A 86 -5.95 2.93 -1.41
N PHE A 87 -7.14 2.90 -0.84
CA PHE A 87 -8.12 3.96 -1.04
C PHE A 87 -7.54 5.30 -0.57
N VAL A 88 -7.02 5.36 0.66
CA VAL A 88 -6.42 6.58 1.22
C VAL A 88 -5.17 7.01 0.44
N VAL A 89 -4.26 6.07 0.15
CA VAL A 89 -3.04 6.34 -0.63
C VAL A 89 -3.39 6.93 -2.00
N THR A 90 -4.34 6.33 -2.71
CA THR A 90 -4.74 6.82 -4.04
C THR A 90 -5.36 8.21 -3.91
N ALA A 91 -6.17 8.45 -2.87
CA ALA A 91 -6.77 9.76 -2.62
C ALA A 91 -5.75 10.87 -2.42
N VAL A 92 -4.76 10.65 -1.55
CA VAL A 92 -3.78 11.68 -1.20
C VAL A 92 -2.64 11.80 -2.21
N ALA A 93 -2.38 10.77 -3.01
CA ALA A 93 -1.30 10.77 -3.99
C ALA A 93 -1.72 11.25 -5.39
N THR A 94 -3.02 11.17 -5.74
CA THR A 94 -3.48 11.41 -7.12
C THR A 94 -4.46 12.57 -7.28
N ASP A 95 -4.99 13.12 -6.18
CA ASP A 95 -5.89 14.29 -6.22
C ASP A 95 -5.14 15.54 -5.78
N THR A 96 -5.05 16.53 -6.68
CA THR A 96 -4.40 17.81 -6.43
C THR A 96 -5.13 18.67 -5.40
N ARG A 97 -6.40 18.35 -5.11
CA ARG A 97 -7.20 18.95 -4.02
C ARG A 97 -6.88 18.33 -2.67
N ALA A 98 -6.24 17.17 -2.64
CA ALA A 98 -5.80 16.53 -1.41
C ALA A 98 -4.47 17.15 -0.93
N VAL A 99 -4.27 17.13 0.39
CA VAL A 99 -3.11 17.72 1.09
C VAL A 99 -1.82 16.97 0.74
N GLY A 100 -1.17 17.37 -0.36
CA GLY A 100 0.02 16.71 -0.91
C GLY A 100 1.18 16.60 0.08
N GLU A 101 1.47 17.66 0.83
CA GLU A 101 2.53 17.64 1.86
C GLU A 101 2.18 16.75 3.07
N LEU A 102 0.89 16.55 3.36
CA LEU A 102 0.44 15.71 4.47
C LEU A 102 0.15 14.26 4.04
N ALA A 103 0.36 13.90 2.77
CA ALA A 103 0.13 12.56 2.26
C ALA A 103 0.86 11.48 3.10
N GLY A 104 2.11 11.75 3.48
CA GLY A 104 2.88 10.83 4.33
C GLY A 104 2.29 10.62 5.73
N ILE A 105 1.62 11.64 6.28
CA ILE A 105 0.92 11.58 7.58
C ILE A 105 -0.37 10.79 7.43
N ALA A 106 -1.19 11.10 6.43
CA ALA A 106 -2.43 10.38 6.17
C ALA A 106 -2.19 8.87 5.96
N VAL A 107 -1.25 8.52 5.08
CA VAL A 107 -0.87 7.12 4.83
C VAL A 107 -0.31 6.47 6.10
N GLY A 108 0.53 7.18 6.87
CA GLY A 108 1.07 6.69 8.13
C GLY A 108 0.00 6.42 9.19
N ALA A 109 -0.95 7.34 9.35
CA ALA A 109 -2.07 7.22 10.29
C ALA A 109 -2.99 6.06 9.91
N THR A 110 -3.25 5.87 8.62
CA THR A 110 -4.03 4.72 8.13
C THR A 110 -3.34 3.40 8.43
N VAL A 111 -2.03 3.28 8.18
CA VAL A 111 -1.26 2.08 8.54
C VAL A 111 -1.34 1.81 10.05
N MET A 112 -1.17 2.85 10.87
CA MET A 112 -1.26 2.74 12.33
C MET A 112 -2.64 2.22 12.77
N LEU A 113 -3.72 2.86 12.30
CA LEU A 113 -5.09 2.45 12.62
C LEU A 113 -5.36 1.00 12.22
N ASN A 114 -4.97 0.62 11.01
CA ASN A 114 -5.16 -0.73 10.50
C ASN A 114 -4.41 -1.78 11.33
N ILE A 115 -3.19 -1.47 11.80
CA ILE A 115 -2.44 -2.36 12.68
C ILE A 115 -3.11 -2.48 14.05
N LEU A 116 -3.65 -1.40 14.61
CA LEU A 116 -4.39 -1.45 15.88
C LEU A 116 -5.63 -2.35 15.78
N VAL A 117 -6.30 -2.37 14.63
CA VAL A 117 -7.49 -3.19 14.39
C VAL A 117 -7.13 -4.64 14.07
N ALA A 118 -6.27 -4.88 13.08
CA ALA A 118 -6.02 -6.22 12.55
C ALA A 118 -4.76 -6.90 13.13
N GLY A 119 -3.86 -6.14 13.75
CA GLY A 119 -2.60 -6.64 14.33
C GLY A 119 -2.76 -7.85 15.24
N PRO A 120 -3.68 -7.84 16.23
CA PRO A 120 -3.90 -8.99 17.12
C PRO A 120 -4.40 -10.27 16.41
N SER A 121 -5.03 -10.13 15.24
CA SER A 121 -5.68 -11.23 14.52
C SER A 121 -4.87 -11.76 13.33
N SER A 122 -4.48 -10.87 12.42
CA SER A 122 -3.73 -11.21 11.21
C SER A 122 -2.25 -10.81 11.28
N GLY A 123 -1.83 -10.01 12.26
CA GLY A 123 -0.51 -9.38 12.30
C GLY A 123 -0.40 -8.07 11.50
N GLY A 124 -1.48 -7.65 10.82
CA GLY A 124 -1.58 -6.35 10.14
C GLY A 124 -0.49 -6.11 9.10
N SER A 125 -0.38 -6.97 8.09
CA SER A 125 0.68 -6.90 7.10
C SER A 125 0.50 -5.75 6.11
N MET A 126 -0.62 -5.77 5.38
CA MET A 126 -0.93 -4.89 4.24
C MET A 126 0.09 -4.91 3.09
N ASN A 127 1.16 -5.69 3.20
CA ASN A 127 2.34 -5.53 2.36
C ASN A 127 3.11 -6.87 2.24
N PRO A 128 3.15 -7.47 1.04
CA PRO A 128 3.84 -8.73 0.79
C PRO A 128 5.30 -8.75 1.27
N VAL A 129 6.08 -7.69 1.03
CA VAL A 129 7.50 -7.69 1.44
C VAL A 129 7.67 -7.49 2.93
N ARG A 130 6.74 -6.78 3.60
CA ARG A 130 6.76 -6.63 5.06
C ARG A 130 6.56 -7.95 5.80
N THR A 131 5.92 -8.92 5.15
CA THR A 131 5.81 -10.31 5.66
C THR A 131 6.95 -11.19 5.17
N LEU A 132 7.34 -11.08 3.89
CA LEU A 132 8.36 -11.96 3.28
C LEU A 132 9.74 -11.84 3.94
N GLY A 133 10.23 -10.62 4.20
CA GLY A 133 11.56 -10.41 4.78
C GLY A 133 11.73 -11.13 6.13
N PRO A 134 10.85 -10.88 7.11
CA PRO A 134 10.89 -11.56 8.40
C PRO A 134 10.67 -13.08 8.28
N ALA A 135 9.80 -13.53 7.37
CA ALA A 135 9.58 -14.95 7.10
C ALA A 135 10.88 -15.65 6.66
N VAL A 136 11.64 -15.02 5.75
CA VAL A 136 12.95 -15.53 5.30
C VAL A 136 13.98 -15.51 6.43
N ALA A 137 14.08 -14.41 7.17
CA ALA A 137 15.06 -14.29 8.25
C ALA A 137 14.79 -15.27 9.40
N ALA A 138 13.52 -15.54 9.71
CA ALA A 138 13.09 -16.46 10.77
C ALA A 138 12.92 -17.92 10.30
N GLY A 139 12.91 -18.18 8.99
CA GLY A 139 12.60 -19.50 8.44
C GLY A 139 11.15 -19.96 8.67
N ASN A 140 10.21 -19.01 8.79
CA ASN A 140 8.79 -19.29 9.06
C ASN A 140 7.91 -18.75 7.93
N TYR A 141 7.37 -19.67 7.12
CA TYR A 141 6.56 -19.36 5.93
C TYR A 141 5.07 -19.67 6.11
N ARG A 142 4.60 -19.81 7.35
CA ARG A 142 3.22 -20.21 7.64
C ARG A 142 2.23 -19.19 7.08
N ALA A 143 1.25 -19.69 6.30
CA ALA A 143 0.18 -18.90 5.71
C ALA A 143 0.64 -17.71 4.83
N LEU A 144 1.88 -17.74 4.32
CA LEU A 144 2.48 -16.64 3.54
C LEU A 144 1.60 -16.21 2.36
N TRP A 145 0.94 -17.17 1.69
CA TRP A 145 0.08 -16.92 0.54
C TRP A 145 -1.04 -15.89 0.83
N ILE A 146 -1.56 -15.85 2.06
CA ILE A 146 -2.60 -14.89 2.46
C ILE A 146 -2.06 -13.47 2.30
N TYR A 147 -0.86 -13.24 2.79
CA TYR A 147 -0.19 -11.93 2.80
C TYR A 147 0.40 -11.53 1.44
N LEU A 148 0.46 -12.47 0.47
CA LEU A 148 0.81 -12.15 -0.92
C LEU A 148 -0.44 -11.77 -1.72
N ILE A 149 -1.54 -12.51 -1.54
CA ILE A 149 -2.75 -12.40 -2.37
C ILE A 149 -3.73 -11.37 -1.81
N ALA A 150 -4.12 -11.48 -0.54
CA ALA A 150 -5.17 -10.62 0.04
C ALA A 150 -4.79 -9.14 -0.01
N PRO A 151 -3.54 -8.72 0.36
CA PRO A 151 -3.13 -7.34 0.21
C PRO A 151 -3.16 -6.86 -1.24
N THR A 152 -2.74 -7.67 -2.21
CA THR A 152 -2.73 -7.26 -3.62
C THR A 152 -4.15 -7.06 -4.17
N LEU A 153 -5.08 -7.95 -3.83
CA LEU A 153 -6.49 -7.79 -4.22
C LEU A 153 -7.12 -6.57 -3.54
N GLY A 154 -6.91 -6.40 -2.23
CA GLY A 154 -7.40 -5.23 -1.49
C GLY A 154 -6.84 -3.93 -2.07
N ALA A 155 -5.55 -3.92 -2.39
CA ALA A 155 -4.85 -2.78 -2.97
C ALA A 155 -5.45 -2.33 -4.30
N VAL A 156 -5.62 -3.27 -5.24
CA VAL A 156 -6.18 -2.99 -6.57
C VAL A 156 -7.62 -2.50 -6.45
N ILE A 157 -8.45 -3.17 -5.65
CA ILE A 157 -9.86 -2.79 -5.48
C ILE A 157 -9.97 -1.43 -4.78
N GLY A 158 -9.19 -1.18 -3.72
CA GLY A 158 -9.21 0.10 -3.00
C GLY A 158 -8.80 1.27 -3.87
N SER A 159 -7.75 1.09 -4.68
CA SER A 159 -7.31 2.11 -5.64
C SER A 159 -8.37 2.36 -6.72
N ALA A 160 -8.91 1.29 -7.32
CA ALA A 160 -9.94 1.39 -8.33
C ALA A 160 -11.23 2.05 -7.81
N THR A 161 -11.67 1.70 -6.59
CA THR A 161 -12.83 2.33 -5.95
C THR A 161 -12.65 3.83 -5.81
N TYR A 162 -11.47 4.30 -5.37
CA TYR A 162 -11.20 5.73 -5.31
C TYR A 162 -11.26 6.39 -6.69
N THR A 163 -10.63 5.78 -7.69
CA THR A 163 -10.65 6.28 -9.08
C THR A 163 -12.07 6.39 -9.64
N LEU A 164 -12.98 5.49 -9.25
CA LEU A 164 -14.38 5.51 -9.69
C LEU A 164 -15.22 6.60 -9.02
N VAL A 165 -14.98 6.89 -7.73
CA VAL A 165 -15.76 7.92 -7.00
C VAL A 165 -15.21 9.33 -7.21
N LYS A 166 -13.96 9.46 -7.71
CA LYS A 166 -13.36 10.75 -8.04
C LYS A 166 -14.11 11.37 -9.22
N LEU A 167 -14.82 12.48 -8.97
CA LEU A 167 -15.48 13.26 -10.02
C LEU A 167 -14.45 13.76 -11.04
N ARG A 168 -14.72 13.54 -12.33
CA ARG A 168 -13.94 14.09 -13.44
C ARG A 168 -14.35 15.54 -13.69
N GLU A 169 -13.37 16.44 -13.78
CA GLU A 169 -13.63 17.87 -14.01
C GLU A 169 -14.15 18.18 -15.43
N ASP A 170 -14.13 17.20 -16.34
CA ASP A 170 -14.55 17.36 -17.74
C ASP A 170 -16.04 17.68 -17.94
N GLU A 171 -16.88 17.62 -16.89
CA GLU A 171 -18.32 17.94 -16.98
C GLU A 171 -18.71 19.33 -16.43
N VAL A 172 -17.82 20.04 -15.72
CA VAL A 172 -18.20 21.29 -15.03
C VAL A 172 -17.85 22.55 -15.83
N ASP A 173 -16.83 22.49 -16.70
CA ASP A 173 -16.33 23.65 -17.46
C ASP A 173 -16.32 23.43 -18.99
N ALA A 174 -17.43 22.96 -19.56
CA ALA A 174 -17.69 23.28 -20.97
C ALA A 174 -18.12 24.75 -21.02
N PRO A 175 -17.29 25.71 -21.52
CA PRO A 175 -17.75 27.07 -21.69
C PRO A 175 -18.97 27.03 -22.61
N ARG A 176 -20.14 27.42 -22.09
CA ARG A 176 -21.31 27.69 -22.94
C ARG A 176 -20.83 28.68 -23.99
N GLN A 177 -20.68 28.22 -25.23
CA GLN A 177 -20.51 29.12 -26.36
C GLN A 177 -21.74 30.03 -26.37
N VAL A 178 -21.58 31.23 -25.82
CA VAL A 178 -22.52 32.31 -26.02
C VAL A 178 -22.45 32.60 -27.50
N ARG A 179 -23.38 32.02 -28.27
CA ARG A 179 -23.59 32.40 -29.66
C ARG A 179 -23.91 33.90 -29.64
N SER A 180 -22.89 34.72 -29.92
CA SER A 180 -23.13 36.13 -30.17
C SER A 180 -23.97 36.18 -31.43
N PHE A 181 -25.26 36.49 -31.28
CA PHE A 181 -26.06 36.97 -32.39
C PHE A 181 -25.45 38.31 -32.82
N ARG A 182 -24.53 38.27 -33.78
CA ARG A 182 -24.23 39.42 -34.60
C ARG A 182 -25.38 39.58 -35.58
N ARG A 183 -25.85 40.83 -35.65
CA ARG A 183 -27.03 41.35 -36.35
C ARG A 183 -27.21 40.83 -37.77
#